data_AF-A0AAV2HBU2-F1
#
_entry.id   AF-A0AAV2HBU2-F1
#
_cell.length_a   1.000
_cell.length_b   1.000
_cell.length_c   1.000
_cell.angle_alpha   90.00
_cell.angle_beta   90.00
_cell.angle_gamma   90.00
#
_symmetry.space_group_name_H-M   'P 1'
#
loop_
_entity.id
_entity.type
_entity.pdbx_description
1 polymer ?
#
loop_
_entity_poly.entity_id
_entity_poly.type
_entity_poly.pdbx_seq_one_letter_code
_entity_poly.pdbx_strand_id
1 'polypeptide(L)'
;PDVESIKRLWLHEVNRVFSDRLIDDDDRTWLYNCGREVIFSVLKEDFDKLFAHLDTEEVGRVSEDNMRSLIYSDFTDPTGDQRLYQEAR
;
A
#
# COMPACT_ATOMS: atom_id res chain seq x y z
N PRO A 1 7.16 -4.62 -13.54
CA PRO A 1 7.37 -4.49 -12.07
C PRO A 1 8.79 -4.01 -11.76
N ASP A 2 8.92 -2.85 -11.12
CA ASP A 2 10.16 -2.35 -10.53
C ASP A 2 10.25 -2.73 -9.03
N VAL A 3 11.40 -2.48 -8.41
CA VAL A 3 11.66 -2.84 -7.00
C VAL A 3 10.68 -2.17 -6.04
N GLU A 4 10.31 -0.91 -6.27
CA GLU A 4 9.36 -0.19 -5.43
C GLU A 4 7.95 -0.77 -5.57
N SER A 5 7.55 -1.14 -6.79
CA SER A 5 6.23 -1.75 -7.07
C SER A 5 6.04 -3.07 -6.32
N ILE A 6 7.10 -3.84 -6.08
CA ILE A 6 7.07 -5.07 -5.28
C ILE A 6 6.94 -4.74 -3.78
N LYS A 7 7.59 -3.68 -3.30
CA LYS A 7 7.47 -3.23 -1.90
C LYS A 7 6.07 -2.69 -1.60
N ARG A 8 5.48 -1.94 -2.52
CA ARG A 8 4.08 -1.48 -2.44
C ARG A 8 3.11 -2.66 -2.45
N LEU A 9 3.31 -3.63 -3.34
CA LEU A 9 2.51 -4.85 -3.40
C LEU A 9 2.58 -5.63 -2.09
N TRP A 10 3.76 -5.76 -1.48
CA TRP A 10 3.92 -6.42 -0.19
C TRP A 10 3.05 -5.76 0.89
N LEU A 11 3.05 -4.42 0.98
CA LEU A 11 2.22 -3.73 1.96
C LEU A 11 0.72 -3.87 1.65
N HIS A 12 0.33 -3.79 0.37
CA HIS A 12 -1.05 -4.05 -0.05
C HIS A 12 -1.53 -5.43 0.42
N GLU A 13 -0.71 -6.46 0.24
CA GLU A 13 -1.03 -7.83 0.66
C GLU A 13 -1.10 -7.99 2.18
N VAL A 14 -0.22 -7.33 2.92
CA VAL A 14 -0.30 -7.26 4.40
C VAL A 14 -1.64 -6.65 4.82
N ASN A 15 -2.04 -5.53 4.21
CA ASN A 15 -3.31 -4.89 4.51
C ASN A 15 -4.51 -5.80 4.17
N ARG A 16 -4.52 -6.45 3.01
CA ARG A 16 -5.61 -7.37 2.61
C ARG A 16 -5.72 -8.59 3.52
N VAL A 17 -4.59 -9.10 4.02
CA VAL A 17 -4.57 -10.28 4.92
C VAL A 17 -4.94 -9.91 6.36
N PHE A 18 -4.43 -8.80 6.87
CA PHE A 18 -4.61 -8.43 8.27
C PHE A 18 -5.65 -7.33 8.46
N SER A 19 -5.46 -6.17 7.80
CA SER A 19 -6.32 -4.98 7.98
C SER A 19 -7.79 -5.24 7.70
N ASP A 20 -8.13 -5.98 6.63
CA ASP A 20 -9.53 -6.29 6.27
C ASP A 20 -10.29 -7.10 7.34
N ARG A 21 -9.57 -7.70 8.30
CA ARG A 21 -10.13 -8.50 9.40
C ARG A 21 -10.16 -7.72 10.72
N LEU A 22 -9.51 -6.56 10.80
CA LEU A 22 -9.44 -5.74 12.00
C LEU A 22 -10.68 -4.84 12.10
N ILE A 23 -11.37 -4.91 13.25
CA ILE A 23 -12.57 -4.11 13.53
C ILE A 23 -12.26 -2.97 14.51
N ASP A 24 -11.27 -3.15 15.37
CA ASP A 24 -10.81 -2.17 16.34
C ASP A 24 -9.87 -1.12 15.71
N ASP A 25 -10.04 0.15 16.09
CA ASP A 25 -9.22 1.27 15.58
C ASP A 25 -7.78 1.23 16.09
N ASP A 26 -7.56 0.75 17.32
CA ASP A 26 -6.23 0.67 17.91
C ASP A 26 -5.40 -0.40 17.18
N ASP A 27 -6.02 -1.54 16.84
CA ASP A 27 -5.35 -2.61 16.07
C ASP A 27 -5.02 -2.15 14.63
N ARG A 28 -5.92 -1.40 13.99
CA ARG A 28 -5.66 -0.81 12.66
C ARG A 28 -4.49 0.18 12.70
N THR A 29 -4.50 1.07 13.69
CA THR A 29 -3.44 2.04 13.92
C THR A 29 -2.10 1.33 14.20
N TRP A 30 -2.12 0.26 14.99
CA TRP A 30 -0.95 -0.57 15.26
C TRP A 30 -0.38 -1.20 13.98
N LEU A 31 -1.23 -1.82 13.16
CA LEU A 31 -0.81 -2.44 11.90
C LEU A 31 -0.21 -1.42 10.93
N TYR A 32 -0.83 -0.25 10.80
CA TYR A 32 -0.31 0.85 9.99
C TYR A 32 1.10 1.28 10.46
N ASN A 33 1.30 1.45 11.76
CA ASN A 33 2.62 1.79 12.31
C ASN A 33 3.65 0.68 12.11
N CYS A 34 3.26 -0.60 12.27
CA CYS A 34 4.12 -1.74 11.96
C CYS A 34 4.53 -1.77 10.49
N GLY A 35 3.59 -1.50 9.56
CA GLY A 35 3.87 -1.40 8.14
C GLY A 35 4.92 -0.33 7.84
N ARG A 36 4.76 0.86 8.44
CA ARG A 36 5.75 1.95 8.36
C ARG A 36 7.11 1.55 8.88
N GLU A 37 7.16 0.90 10.04
CA GLU A 37 8.41 0.44 10.65
C GLU A 37 9.12 -0.60 9.79
N VAL A 38 8.41 -1.59 9.25
CA VAL A 38 9.00 -2.64 8.40
C VAL A 38 9.50 -2.06 7.08
N ILE A 39 8.77 -1.15 6.46
CA ILE A 39 9.20 -0.48 5.22
C ILE A 39 10.50 0.28 5.43
N PHE A 40 10.61 1.00 6.54
CA PHE A 40 11.82 1.73 6.90
C PHE A 40 12.98 0.79 7.27
N SER A 41 12.75 -0.11 8.22
CA SER A 41 13.82 -0.89 8.86
C SER A 41 14.27 -2.09 8.05
N VAL A 42 13.37 -2.75 7.32
CA VAL A 42 13.65 -3.97 6.54
C VAL A 42 13.73 -3.67 5.06
N LEU A 43 12.74 -2.99 4.49
CA LEU A 43 12.70 -2.71 3.06
C LEU A 43 13.55 -1.50 2.64
N LYS A 44 14.09 -0.77 3.62
CA LYS A 44 15.01 0.37 3.47
C LYS A 44 14.44 1.48 2.58
N GLU A 45 13.14 1.73 2.69
CA GLU A 45 12.47 2.83 2.00
C GLU A 45 11.87 3.84 2.97
N ASP A 46 11.74 5.07 2.49
CA ASP A 46 10.94 6.09 3.15
C ASP A 46 9.46 5.86 2.81
N PHE A 47 8.63 5.66 3.83
CA PHE A 47 7.22 5.32 3.64
C PHE A 47 6.45 6.41 2.90
N ASP A 48 6.62 7.67 3.32
CA ASP A 48 5.86 8.78 2.74
C ASP A 48 6.31 9.06 1.30
N LYS A 49 7.59 8.83 0.97
CA LYS A 49 8.07 8.88 -0.42
C LYS A 49 7.58 7.72 -1.27
N LEU A 50 7.61 6.49 -0.73
CA LEU A 50 7.21 5.29 -1.46
C LEU A 50 5.73 5.32 -1.88
N PHE A 51 4.88 5.95 -1.06
CA PHE A 51 3.44 6.09 -1.27
C PHE A 51 3.00 7.53 -1.53
N ALA A 52 3.91 8.41 -1.96
CA ALA A 52 3.61 9.84 -2.13
C ALA A 52 2.42 10.10 -3.05
N HIS A 53 2.17 9.23 -4.03
CA HIS A 53 1.03 9.32 -4.95
C HIS A 53 -0.33 9.05 -4.30
N LEU A 54 -0.37 8.52 -3.07
CA LEU A 54 -1.60 8.33 -2.31
C LEU A 54 -1.97 9.57 -1.47
N ASP A 55 -1.02 10.48 -1.24
CA ASP A 55 -1.24 11.73 -0.52
C ASP A 55 -1.85 12.79 -1.45
N THR A 56 -3.13 12.61 -1.78
CA THR A 56 -3.88 13.51 -2.68
C THR A 56 -4.10 14.90 -2.09
N GLU A 57 -3.92 15.05 -0.78
CA GLU A 57 -4.08 16.31 -0.05
C GLU A 57 -2.78 17.12 0.00
N GLU A 58 -1.67 16.55 -0.49
CA GLU A 58 -0.33 17.16 -0.53
C GLU A 58 0.17 17.61 0.85
N VAL A 59 -0.18 16.88 1.90
CA VAL A 59 0.23 17.19 3.29
C VAL A 59 1.69 16.80 3.56
N GLY A 60 2.27 15.95 2.71
CA GLY A 60 3.61 15.38 2.83
C GLY A 60 3.67 14.16 3.75
N ARG A 61 2.52 13.57 4.10
CA ARG A 61 2.42 12.40 4.97
C ARG A 61 1.28 11.51 4.53
N VAL A 62 1.59 10.26 4.25
CA VAL A 62 0.60 9.26 3.85
C VAL A 62 -0.06 8.71 5.11
N SER A 63 -1.34 9.02 5.32
CA SER A 63 -2.14 8.54 6.45
C SER A 63 -2.67 7.12 6.23
N GLU A 64 -3.23 6.51 7.29
CA GLU A 64 -3.93 5.23 7.18
C GLU A 64 -5.09 5.30 6.18
N ASP A 65 -5.82 6.42 6.14
CA ASP A 65 -6.93 6.58 5.20
C ASP A 65 -6.44 6.65 3.75
N ASN A 66 -5.31 7.34 3.49
CA ASN A 66 -4.70 7.36 2.16
C ASN A 66 -4.33 5.95 1.67
N MET A 67 -3.97 5.04 2.57
CA MET A 67 -3.63 3.65 2.22
C MET A 67 -4.81 2.88 1.62
N ARG A 68 -6.06 3.31 1.84
CA ARG A 68 -7.26 2.68 1.24
C ARG A 68 -7.29 2.82 -0.28
N SER A 69 -6.56 3.81 -0.82
CA SER A 69 -6.39 4.03 -2.25
C SER A 69 -5.32 3.14 -2.88
N LEU A 70 -4.56 2.36 -2.10
CA LEU A 70 -3.58 1.41 -2.62
C LEU A 70 -4.28 0.14 -3.15
N ILE A 71 -4.66 0.16 -4.43
CA ILE A 71 -5.41 -0.93 -5.07
C ILE A 71 -4.50 -1.72 -6.01
N TYR A 72 -4.53 -3.04 -5.92
CA TYR A 72 -3.92 -3.95 -6.89
C TYR A 72 -4.99 -4.85 -7.51
N SER A 73 -4.97 -4.99 -8.83
CA SER A 73 -5.90 -5.84 -9.58
C SER A 73 -5.27 -6.41 -10.85
N ASP A 74 -5.88 -7.46 -11.38
CA ASP A 74 -5.52 -8.09 -12.68
C ASP A 74 -6.46 -7.68 -13.82
N PHE A 75 -7.43 -6.81 -13.53
CA PHE A 75 -8.48 -6.35 -14.44
C PHE A 75 -8.39 -4.85 -14.76
N THR A 76 -7.28 -4.20 -14.41
CA THR A 76 -7.05 -2.77 -14.65
C THR A 76 -6.92 -2.43 -16.13
N ASP A 77 -6.43 -3.35 -16.95
CA ASP A 77 -6.45 -3.23 -18.42
C ASP A 77 -7.53 -4.17 -18.99
N PRO A 78 -8.73 -3.65 -19.32
CA PRO A 78 -9.81 -4.46 -19.90
C PRO A 78 -9.51 -4.94 -21.32
N THR A 79 -8.46 -4.41 -21.97
CA THR A 79 -8.07 -4.70 -23.34
C THR A 79 -6.80 -5.54 -23.46
N GLY A 80 -6.09 -5.75 -22.36
CA GLY A 80 -4.82 -6.46 -22.31
C GLY A 80 -4.99 -7.98 -22.40
N ASP A 81 -4.21 -8.61 -23.29
CA ASP A 81 -4.11 -10.08 -23.39
C ASP A 81 -3.47 -10.71 -22.13
N GLN A 82 -2.68 -9.93 -21.37
CA GLN A 82 -2.08 -10.36 -20.11
C GLN A 82 -2.75 -9.70 -18.92
N ARG A 83 -3.38 -10.53 -18.08
CA ARG A 83 -3.95 -10.13 -16.78
C ARG A 83 -2.89 -10.11 -15.70
N LEU A 84 -2.06 -9.09 -15.70
CA LEU A 84 -1.02 -8.90 -14.69
C LEU A 84 -1.62 -8.28 -13.44
N TYR A 85 -1.35 -8.88 -12.28
CA TYR A 85 -1.72 -8.29 -10.99
C TYR A 85 -0.82 -7.09 -10.70
N GLN A 86 -1.35 -5.88 -10.84
CA GLN A 86 -0.59 -4.64 -10.78
C GLN A 86 -1.37 -3.53 -10.08
N GLU A 87 -0.64 -2.51 -9.65
CA GLU A 87 -1.20 -1.34 -8.99
C GLU A 87 -2.13 -0.58 -9.94
N ALA A 88 -3.34 -0.29 -9.49
CA ALA A 88 -4.27 0.57 -10.21
C ALA A 88 -3.88 2.04 -10.00
N ARG A 89 -3.70 2.76 -11.10
CA ARG A 89 -3.41 4.19 -11.14
C ARG A 89 -4.52 4.95 -11.84
#